data_AF-A0A355G0T9-F1
#
_entry.id   AF-A0A355G0T9-F1
#
_cell.length_a   1.000
_cell.length_b   1.000
_cell.length_c   1.000
_cell.angle_alpha   90.00
_cell.angle_beta   90.00
_cell.angle_gamma   90.00
#
_symmetry.space_group_name_H-M   'P 1'
#
loop_
_entity.id
_entity.type
_entity.pdbx_description
1 polymer ?
#
loop_
_entity_poly.entity_id
_entity_poly.type
_entity_poly.pdbx_seq_one_letter_code
_entity_poly.pdbx_strand_id
1 'polypeptide(L)'
;MRRTCYNSCCSSISVKGYTDNMDKTNVIMLCDYGLDDAAATAFLLQNSERFGQIDLVPIGGNVPLDVSQRNAHRILYHFDGRKNKVRIVDTASVPQSGEFLKDIHGNDGIGDILPAEYEPSESVVSFDAWVDTISPNSVLVSLGPCTVTQRIMEKNPTLPLVLMAGNISEAPNYMGYEFNHGMDTDAFAASVKYPHVIATLDTCHHPLCDFYGIENKGNSLLHRFCKRFVELSKERNEKGAFIYDLIALQYLYQPESFSIEPLTDQDGNRLHVLRYIAKQRIISLSE
;
A
#
# COMPACT_ATOMS: atom_id res chain seq x y z
N MET A 1 13.70 -32.53 -9.07
CA MET A 1 14.81 -31.82 -8.41
C MET A 1 15.25 -30.64 -9.27
N ARG A 2 14.78 -29.43 -8.96
CA ARG A 2 15.44 -28.17 -9.33
C ARG A 2 15.40 -27.29 -8.09
N ARG A 3 16.49 -27.31 -7.31
CA ARG A 3 16.75 -26.32 -6.25
C ARG A 3 17.30 -25.09 -6.95
N THR A 4 16.46 -24.09 -7.19
CA THR A 4 16.92 -22.75 -7.57
C THR A 4 17.41 -22.08 -6.28
N CYS A 5 18.73 -21.96 -6.14
CA CYS A 5 19.36 -21.21 -5.07
C CYS A 5 19.06 -19.71 -5.24
N TYR A 6 18.09 -19.18 -4.51
CA TYR A 6 17.91 -17.74 -4.32
C TYR A 6 18.88 -17.25 -3.24
N ASN A 7 20.17 -17.20 -3.58
CA ASN A 7 21.11 -16.36 -2.82
C ASN A 7 20.98 -14.94 -3.37
N SER A 8 20.06 -14.17 -2.80
CA SER A 8 19.77 -12.79 -3.18
C SER A 8 20.96 -11.87 -2.88
N CYS A 9 21.48 -11.24 -3.93
CA CYS A 9 22.37 -10.09 -3.79
C CYS A 9 21.59 -8.96 -3.08
N CYS A 10 22.12 -8.41 -1.98
CA CYS A 10 21.50 -7.31 -1.21
C CYS A 10 21.10 -6.09 -2.06
N SER A 11 21.67 -5.92 -3.26
CA SER A 11 21.32 -4.85 -4.19
C SER A 11 19.91 -4.97 -4.80
N SER A 12 19.27 -6.14 -4.73
CA SER A 12 17.93 -6.42 -5.29
C SER A 12 16.76 -6.19 -4.31
N ILE A 13 17.04 -5.97 -3.04
CA ILE A 13 16.02 -5.84 -1.98
C ILE A 13 15.61 -4.36 -1.78
N SER A 14 16.50 -3.42 -2.11
CA SER A 14 16.27 -2.00 -1.85
C SER A 14 15.69 -1.28 -3.08
N VAL A 15 14.73 -0.37 -2.85
CA VAL A 15 14.23 0.53 -3.89
C VAL A 15 15.17 1.70 -4.19
N LYS A 16 16.29 1.84 -3.47
CA LYS A 16 17.20 3.02 -3.59
C LYS A 16 17.60 3.33 -5.04
N GLY A 17 17.94 2.30 -5.85
CA GLY A 17 18.29 2.50 -7.25
C GLY A 17 17.12 2.97 -8.15
N TYR A 18 15.88 2.70 -7.75
CA TYR A 18 14.66 3.18 -8.42
C TYR A 18 14.29 4.59 -7.94
N THR A 19 14.60 4.92 -6.68
CA THR A 19 14.39 6.28 -6.15
C THR A 19 15.43 7.29 -6.62
N ASP A 20 16.55 6.85 -7.20
CA ASP A 20 17.56 7.74 -7.79
C ASP A 20 17.09 8.39 -9.11
N ASN A 21 16.13 7.79 -9.81
CA ASN A 21 15.50 8.33 -11.03
C ASN A 21 13.98 8.16 -10.97
N MET A 22 13.33 8.78 -9.97
CA MET A 22 11.89 8.60 -9.76
C MET A 22 11.06 9.02 -10.97
N ASP A 23 11.47 10.07 -11.69
CA ASP A 23 10.74 10.61 -12.85
C ASP A 23 10.57 9.60 -14.00
N LYS A 24 11.43 8.56 -14.00
CA LYS A 24 11.41 7.44 -14.94
C LYS A 24 10.94 6.14 -14.30
N THR A 25 10.60 6.12 -13.02
CA THR A 25 10.12 4.94 -12.29
C THR A 25 8.62 4.89 -12.34
N ASN A 26 8.07 3.77 -12.80
CA ASN A 26 6.63 3.54 -12.75
C ASN A 26 6.24 3.02 -11.36
N VAL A 27 5.06 3.38 -10.88
CA VAL A 27 4.52 2.87 -9.61
C VAL A 27 3.29 2.06 -9.92
N ILE A 28 3.27 0.83 -9.40
CA ILE A 28 2.11 -0.04 -9.41
C ILE A 28 1.67 -0.15 -7.96
N MET A 29 0.46 0.30 -7.64
CA MET A 29 -0.04 0.33 -6.26
C MET A 29 -1.31 -0.49 -6.15
N LEU A 30 -1.22 -1.61 -5.43
CA LEU A 30 -2.35 -2.48 -5.13
C LEU A 30 -2.99 -2.00 -3.84
N CYS A 31 -4.26 -1.62 -3.91
CA CYS A 31 -5.02 -1.05 -2.80
C CYS A 31 -6.33 -1.81 -2.63
N ASP A 32 -6.65 -2.19 -1.41
CA ASP A 32 -7.99 -2.73 -1.10
C ASP A 32 -8.98 -1.64 -0.67
N TYR A 33 -8.54 -0.38 -0.71
CA TYR A 33 -9.32 0.84 -0.49
C TYR A 33 -10.07 0.87 0.83
N GLY A 34 -9.36 0.49 1.89
CA GLY A 34 -9.56 1.06 3.22
C GLY A 34 -9.22 2.55 3.26
N LEU A 35 -9.58 3.21 4.36
CA LEU A 35 -9.29 4.62 4.59
C LEU A 35 -7.80 4.96 4.59
N ASP A 36 -6.95 4.02 4.98
CA ASP A 36 -5.49 4.07 4.91
C ASP A 36 -4.96 4.01 3.48
N ASP A 37 -5.44 3.08 2.64
CA ASP A 37 -5.13 3.08 1.20
C ASP A 37 -5.56 4.38 0.53
N ALA A 38 -6.71 4.93 0.94
CA ALA A 38 -7.23 6.18 0.38
C ALA A 38 -6.29 7.35 0.70
N ALA A 39 -5.75 7.40 1.93
CA ALA A 39 -4.71 8.34 2.32
C ALA A 39 -3.40 8.10 1.54
N ALA A 40 -2.94 6.86 1.42
CA ALA A 40 -1.75 6.50 0.64
C ALA A 40 -1.90 6.90 -0.85
N THR A 41 -3.07 6.64 -1.44
CA THR A 41 -3.41 7.04 -2.81
C THR A 41 -3.40 8.54 -2.97
N ALA A 42 -4.03 9.29 -2.06
CA ALA A 42 -4.02 10.75 -2.11
C ALA A 42 -2.59 11.32 -2.00
N PHE A 43 -1.74 10.74 -1.15
CA PHE A 43 -0.33 11.11 -1.07
C PHE A 43 0.44 10.81 -2.35
N LEU A 44 0.24 9.63 -2.95
CA LEU A 44 0.85 9.28 -4.24
C LEU A 44 0.46 10.27 -5.34
N LEU A 45 -0.84 10.58 -5.44
CA LEU A 45 -1.38 11.47 -6.47
C LEU A 45 -0.87 12.92 -6.32
N GLN A 46 -0.76 13.42 -5.08
CA GLN A 46 -0.21 14.75 -4.78
C GLN A 46 1.25 14.91 -5.20
N ASN A 47 1.99 13.80 -5.32
CA ASN A 47 3.39 13.77 -5.69
C ASN A 47 3.61 13.01 -7.01
N SER A 48 2.58 12.93 -7.85
CA SER A 48 2.57 12.10 -9.07
C SER A 48 3.60 12.57 -10.11
N GLU A 49 4.02 13.83 -10.06
CA GLU A 49 5.07 14.39 -10.91
C GLU A 49 6.45 13.77 -10.64
N ARG A 50 6.66 13.20 -9.44
CA ARG A 50 7.89 12.48 -9.12
C ARG A 50 8.00 11.17 -9.88
N PHE A 51 6.93 10.64 -10.48
CA PHE A 51 6.91 9.32 -11.11
C PHE A 51 6.66 9.36 -12.62
N GLY A 52 6.98 8.23 -13.25
CA GLY A 52 6.61 7.89 -14.62
C GLY A 52 5.11 7.60 -14.73
N GLN A 53 4.75 6.37 -15.04
CA GLN A 53 3.36 5.89 -15.04
C GLN A 53 2.92 5.48 -13.62
N ILE A 54 1.68 5.77 -13.25
CA ILE A 54 1.04 5.29 -12.01
C ILE A 54 -0.13 4.38 -12.37
N ASP A 55 -0.03 3.13 -11.94
CA ASP A 55 -1.04 2.11 -12.13
C ASP A 55 -1.68 1.83 -10.77
N LEU A 56 -2.91 2.34 -10.58
CA LEU A 56 -3.72 2.04 -9.41
C LEU A 56 -4.43 0.71 -9.68
N VAL A 57 -4.24 -0.26 -8.80
CA VAL A 57 -4.74 -1.63 -8.95
C VAL A 57 -5.67 -1.93 -7.78
N PRO A 58 -6.98 -1.63 -7.89
CA PRO A 58 -7.93 -1.95 -6.84
C PRO A 58 -8.04 -3.46 -6.68
N ILE A 59 -7.98 -3.94 -5.44
CA ILE A 59 -8.08 -5.35 -5.06
C ILE A 59 -9.12 -5.53 -3.93
N GLY A 60 -9.53 -6.76 -3.64
CA GLY A 60 -10.38 -7.07 -2.49
C GLY A 60 -9.58 -7.22 -1.20
N GLY A 61 -10.16 -6.81 -0.07
CA GLY A 61 -9.53 -6.85 1.26
C GLY A 61 -10.38 -6.15 2.32
N ASN A 62 -9.97 -4.97 2.79
CA ASN A 62 -10.71 -4.12 3.74
C ASN A 62 -12.17 -3.86 3.30
N VAL A 63 -12.39 -3.76 1.99
CA VAL A 63 -13.70 -3.80 1.35
C VAL A 63 -13.76 -4.83 0.21
N PRO A 64 -14.96 -5.25 -0.23
CA PRO A 64 -15.10 -6.12 -1.40
C PRO A 64 -14.60 -5.42 -2.67
N LEU A 65 -14.19 -6.21 -3.66
CA LEU A 65 -13.55 -5.70 -4.88
C LEU A 65 -14.38 -4.63 -5.63
N ASP A 66 -15.70 -4.80 -5.73
CA ASP A 66 -16.57 -3.83 -6.40
C ASP A 66 -16.58 -2.47 -5.69
N VAL A 67 -16.53 -2.48 -4.35
CA VAL A 67 -16.42 -1.28 -3.52
C VAL A 67 -15.05 -0.65 -3.68
N SER A 68 -13.99 -1.45 -3.67
CA SER A 68 -12.60 -1.04 -3.88
C SER A 68 -12.40 -0.35 -5.23
N GLN A 69 -12.88 -0.97 -6.32
CA GLN A 69 -12.85 -0.39 -7.66
C GLN A 69 -13.61 0.94 -7.72
N ARG A 70 -14.83 0.98 -7.17
CA ARG A 70 -15.62 2.22 -7.09
C ARG A 70 -14.85 3.32 -6.34
N ASN A 71 -14.19 2.98 -5.24
CA ASN A 71 -13.45 3.94 -4.42
C ASN A 71 -12.22 4.48 -5.15
N ALA A 72 -11.51 3.65 -5.93
CA ALA A 72 -10.44 4.12 -6.82
C ALA A 72 -10.91 5.22 -7.79
N HIS A 73 -12.05 4.98 -8.45
CA HIS A 73 -12.66 5.96 -9.35
C HIS A 73 -13.09 7.23 -8.61
N ARG A 74 -13.73 7.10 -7.44
CA ARG A 74 -14.16 8.25 -6.62
C ARG A 74 -12.97 9.09 -6.17
N ILE A 75 -11.88 8.47 -5.71
CA ILE A 75 -10.66 9.18 -5.30
C ILE A 75 -10.07 9.94 -6.49
N LEU A 76 -9.94 9.31 -7.66
CA LEU A 76 -9.45 9.99 -8.86
C LEU A 76 -10.37 11.13 -9.32
N TYR A 77 -11.68 10.96 -9.24
CA TYR A 77 -12.64 11.99 -9.62
C TYR A 77 -12.50 13.22 -8.71
N HIS A 78 -12.50 13.01 -7.39
CA HIS A 78 -12.42 14.08 -6.38
C HIS A 78 -11.00 14.62 -6.14
N PHE A 79 -9.97 14.05 -6.77
CA PHE A 79 -8.61 14.56 -6.68
C PHE A 79 -8.40 15.77 -7.60
N ASP A 80 -8.09 16.92 -7.00
CA ASP A 80 -7.75 18.17 -7.70
C ASP A 80 -6.24 18.22 -7.98
N GLY A 81 -5.85 17.65 -9.12
CA GLY A 81 -4.46 17.59 -9.54
C GLY A 81 -4.27 16.89 -10.89
N ARG A 82 -3.00 16.68 -11.27
CA ARG A 82 -2.66 16.05 -12.55
C ARG A 82 -2.94 14.55 -12.50
N LYS A 83 -3.70 14.06 -13.48
CA LYS A 83 -4.12 12.65 -13.59
C LYS A 83 -3.68 11.98 -14.90
N ASN A 84 -2.95 12.71 -15.75
CA ASN A 84 -2.60 12.27 -17.11
C ASN A 84 -1.64 11.08 -17.19
N LYS A 85 -0.97 10.73 -16.08
CA LYS A 85 -0.10 9.55 -15.98
C LYS A 85 -0.70 8.45 -15.10
N VAL A 86 -1.98 8.56 -14.75
CA VAL A 86 -2.66 7.62 -13.86
C VAL A 86 -3.64 6.78 -14.66
N ARG A 87 -3.66 5.47 -14.42
CA ARG A 87 -4.71 4.57 -14.92
C ARG A 87 -5.14 3.62 -13.83
N ILE A 88 -6.37 3.13 -13.95
CA ILE A 88 -6.88 2.04 -13.10
C ILE A 88 -6.69 0.72 -13.84
N VAL A 89 -6.21 -0.29 -13.12
CA VAL A 89 -6.12 -1.67 -13.60
C VAL A 89 -7.28 -2.47 -13.00
N ASP A 90 -8.21 -2.89 -13.85
CA ASP A 90 -9.38 -3.66 -13.44
C ASP A 90 -8.99 -5.13 -13.16
N THR A 91 -9.11 -5.54 -11.90
CA THR A 91 -8.79 -6.90 -11.42
C THR A 91 -10.01 -7.83 -11.30
N ALA A 92 -11.18 -7.46 -11.85
CA ALA A 92 -12.41 -8.25 -11.75
C ALA A 92 -12.30 -9.68 -12.33
N SER A 93 -11.36 -9.93 -13.23
CA SER A 93 -11.08 -11.28 -13.75
C SER A 93 -10.28 -12.17 -12.79
N VAL A 94 -9.74 -11.61 -11.71
CA VAL A 94 -8.93 -12.32 -10.72
C VAL A 94 -9.79 -12.67 -9.50
N PRO A 95 -9.98 -13.96 -9.17
CA PRO A 95 -10.65 -14.35 -7.94
C PRO A 95 -9.88 -13.87 -6.71
N GLN A 96 -10.57 -13.14 -5.84
CA GLN A 96 -10.01 -12.48 -4.66
C GLN A 96 -11.01 -12.55 -3.51
N SER A 97 -10.50 -12.62 -2.29
CA SER A 97 -11.30 -12.48 -1.08
C SER A 97 -11.55 -11.00 -0.79
N GLY A 98 -12.56 -10.71 0.02
CA GLY A 98 -12.80 -9.38 0.57
C GLY A 98 -13.70 -9.47 1.78
N GLU A 99 -13.41 -8.65 2.77
CA GLU A 99 -14.28 -8.39 3.91
C GLU A 99 -14.93 -7.01 3.75
N PHE A 100 -15.72 -6.59 4.73
CA PHE A 100 -16.15 -5.19 4.80
C PHE A 100 -16.00 -4.68 6.24
N LEU A 101 -14.84 -4.10 6.53
CA LEU A 101 -14.46 -3.59 7.85
C LEU A 101 -15.01 -2.18 8.12
N LYS A 102 -16.35 -2.05 8.13
CA LYS A 102 -17.05 -0.76 8.25
C LYS A 102 -16.69 0.03 9.50
N ASP A 103 -16.45 -0.65 10.61
CA ASP A 103 -16.11 -0.01 11.88
C ASP A 103 -14.72 0.66 11.82
N ILE A 104 -13.85 0.20 10.92
CA ILE A 104 -12.51 0.72 10.74
C ILE A 104 -12.48 1.82 9.68
N HIS A 105 -13.09 1.57 8.52
CA HIS A 105 -12.95 2.42 7.34
C HIS A 105 -14.24 3.12 6.89
N GLY A 106 -15.33 3.06 7.65
CA GLY A 106 -16.61 3.70 7.30
C GLY A 106 -17.51 2.85 6.40
N ASN A 107 -18.73 3.33 6.17
CA ASN A 107 -19.76 2.59 5.42
C ASN A 107 -19.49 2.51 3.92
N ASP A 108 -18.67 3.40 3.38
CA ASP A 108 -18.21 3.39 1.99
C ASP A 108 -16.81 2.80 1.79
N GLY A 109 -16.11 2.44 2.88
CA GLY A 109 -14.74 1.92 2.86
C GLY A 109 -13.64 2.99 2.94
N ILE A 110 -13.96 4.26 2.72
CA ILE A 110 -12.97 5.36 2.68
C ILE A 110 -13.40 6.54 3.54
N GLY A 111 -14.07 6.24 4.65
CA GLY A 111 -14.36 7.15 5.75
C GLY A 111 -15.66 7.94 5.62
N ASP A 112 -16.50 7.67 4.62
CA ASP A 112 -17.78 8.37 4.37
C ASP A 112 -17.63 9.88 4.12
N ILE A 113 -16.47 10.32 3.61
CA ILE A 113 -16.16 11.75 3.45
C ILE A 113 -16.28 12.26 2.02
N LEU A 114 -16.23 11.39 1.01
CA LEU A 114 -16.35 11.81 -0.39
C LEU A 114 -17.81 11.79 -0.84
N PRO A 115 -18.24 12.73 -1.70
CA PRO A 115 -19.53 12.62 -2.37
C PRO A 115 -19.68 11.27 -3.08
N ALA A 116 -20.92 10.78 -3.16
CA ALA A 116 -21.24 9.55 -3.88
C ALA A 116 -21.14 9.71 -5.40
N GLU A 117 -21.29 10.94 -5.90
CA GLU A 117 -21.15 11.28 -7.31
C GLU A 117 -19.69 11.15 -7.77
N TYR A 118 -19.50 10.48 -8.90
CA TYR A 118 -18.23 10.39 -9.62
C TYR A 118 -18.48 10.00 -11.07
N GLU A 119 -17.52 10.33 -11.93
CA GLU A 119 -17.42 9.80 -13.29
C GLU A 119 -16.29 8.75 -13.33
N PRO A 120 -16.52 7.57 -13.94
CA PRO A 120 -15.46 6.60 -14.12
C PRO A 120 -14.31 7.20 -14.95
N SER A 121 -13.07 7.04 -14.46
CA SER A 121 -11.84 7.27 -15.24
C SER A 121 -11.95 6.68 -16.65
N GLU A 122 -11.55 7.47 -17.66
CA GLU A 122 -11.44 7.00 -19.05
C GLU A 122 -10.20 6.12 -19.28
N SER A 123 -9.24 6.16 -18.36
CA SER A 123 -7.98 5.42 -18.41
C SER A 123 -8.08 4.16 -17.54
N VAL A 124 -8.70 3.12 -18.10
CA VAL A 124 -8.89 1.80 -17.46
C VAL A 124 -8.37 0.69 -18.37
N VAL A 125 -7.66 -0.28 -17.81
CA VAL A 125 -7.17 -1.47 -18.52
C VAL A 125 -7.45 -2.73 -17.70
N SER A 126 -7.84 -3.83 -18.34
CA SER A 126 -8.03 -5.12 -17.64
C SER A 126 -6.69 -5.69 -17.17
N PHE A 127 -6.66 -6.35 -16.01
CA PHE A 127 -5.48 -7.01 -15.45
C PHE A 127 -4.79 -7.94 -16.45
N ASP A 128 -5.55 -8.76 -17.18
CA ASP A 128 -5.00 -9.72 -18.14
C ASP A 128 -4.28 -9.03 -19.33
N ALA A 129 -4.80 -7.90 -19.80
CA ALA A 129 -4.15 -7.11 -20.85
C ALA A 129 -2.96 -6.28 -20.33
N TRP A 130 -2.91 -6.05 -19.01
CA TRP A 130 -1.94 -5.17 -18.38
C TRP A 130 -0.70 -5.92 -17.84
N VAL A 131 -0.89 -7.10 -17.23
CA VAL A 131 0.16 -7.77 -16.43
C VAL A 131 1.39 -8.14 -17.25
N ASP A 132 1.21 -8.47 -18.53
CA ASP A 132 2.31 -8.79 -19.46
C ASP A 132 2.95 -7.55 -20.10
N THR A 133 2.43 -6.35 -19.79
CA THR A 133 2.94 -5.05 -20.26
C THR A 133 3.68 -4.27 -19.17
N ILE A 134 3.81 -4.84 -17.97
CA ILE A 134 4.50 -4.20 -16.85
C ILE A 134 5.95 -3.93 -17.24
N SER A 135 6.35 -2.68 -17.07
CA SER A 135 7.70 -2.25 -17.43
C SER A 135 8.71 -2.70 -16.36
N PRO A 136 9.93 -3.14 -16.74
CA PRO A 136 10.97 -3.52 -15.79
C PRO A 136 11.45 -2.41 -14.84
N ASN A 137 11.17 -1.14 -15.16
CA ASN A 137 11.44 0.02 -14.29
C ASN A 137 10.30 0.32 -13.29
N SER A 138 9.34 -0.59 -13.14
CA SER A 138 8.23 -0.42 -12.21
C SER A 138 8.61 -0.87 -10.80
N VAL A 139 8.03 -0.23 -9.79
CA VAL A 139 8.05 -0.69 -8.40
C VAL A 139 6.63 -1.12 -8.03
N LEU A 140 6.52 -2.31 -7.45
CA LEU A 140 5.25 -2.87 -6.98
C LEU A 140 5.07 -2.54 -5.49
N VAL A 141 4.01 -1.82 -5.17
CA VAL A 141 3.59 -1.48 -3.81
C VAL A 141 2.30 -2.23 -3.53
N SER A 142 2.34 -3.18 -2.61
CA SER A 142 1.22 -4.03 -2.22
C SER A 142 0.73 -3.63 -0.84
N LEU A 143 -0.42 -2.96 -0.80
CA LEU A 143 -1.04 -2.39 0.41
C LEU A 143 -2.27 -3.19 0.88
N GLY A 144 -2.61 -4.28 0.19
CA GLY A 144 -3.69 -5.19 0.57
C GLY A 144 -3.26 -6.66 0.53
N PRO A 145 -4.23 -7.60 0.57
CA PRO A 145 -3.96 -9.04 0.51
C PRO A 145 -3.13 -9.47 -0.70
N CYS A 146 -2.24 -10.43 -0.49
CA CYS A 146 -1.21 -10.80 -1.47
C CYS A 146 -1.69 -11.63 -2.68
N THR A 147 -2.99 -11.91 -2.82
CA THR A 147 -3.54 -12.78 -3.88
C THR A 147 -3.20 -12.28 -5.28
N VAL A 148 -3.31 -10.96 -5.53
CA VAL A 148 -2.95 -10.36 -6.83
C VAL A 148 -1.45 -10.11 -6.92
N THR A 149 -0.80 -9.75 -5.81
CA THR A 149 0.65 -9.55 -5.70
C THR A 149 1.41 -10.79 -6.15
N GLN A 150 1.03 -11.98 -5.67
CA GLN A 150 1.62 -13.25 -6.08
C GLN A 150 1.59 -13.41 -7.60
N ARG A 151 0.44 -13.16 -8.25
CA ARG A 151 0.27 -13.32 -9.70
C ARG A 151 1.15 -12.36 -10.50
N ILE A 152 1.32 -11.13 -10.03
CA ILE A 152 2.23 -10.16 -10.66
C ILE A 152 3.67 -10.66 -10.53
N MET A 153 4.09 -11.10 -9.34
CA MET A 153 5.46 -11.54 -9.07
C MET A 153 5.82 -12.86 -9.77
N GLU A 154 4.87 -13.76 -9.99
CA GLU A 154 5.08 -14.98 -10.79
C GLU A 154 5.51 -14.66 -12.23
N LYS A 155 4.95 -13.60 -12.82
CA LYS A 155 5.30 -13.13 -14.17
C LYS A 155 6.47 -12.15 -14.16
N ASN A 156 6.65 -11.39 -13.09
CA ASN A 156 7.63 -10.30 -12.98
C ASN A 156 8.52 -10.45 -11.72
N PRO A 157 9.30 -11.54 -11.60
CA PRO A 157 9.96 -11.94 -10.35
C PRO A 157 11.11 -11.02 -9.91
N THR A 158 11.49 -10.06 -10.75
CA THR A 158 12.59 -9.12 -10.50
C THR A 158 12.10 -7.72 -10.13
N LEU A 159 10.79 -7.46 -10.12
CA LEU A 159 10.28 -6.17 -9.70
C LEU A 159 10.61 -5.95 -8.22
N PRO A 160 11.05 -4.74 -7.83
CA PRO A 160 11.10 -4.37 -6.43
C PRO A 160 9.69 -4.43 -5.85
N LEU A 161 9.55 -5.15 -4.74
CA LEU A 161 8.29 -5.31 -4.03
C LEU A 161 8.37 -4.60 -2.67
N VAL A 162 7.41 -3.70 -2.42
CA VAL A 162 7.16 -3.06 -1.13
C VAL A 162 5.81 -3.55 -0.62
N LEU A 163 5.78 -4.13 0.57
CA LEU A 163 4.57 -4.68 1.19
C LEU A 163 4.18 -3.86 2.43
N MET A 164 2.88 -3.68 2.65
CA MET A 164 2.31 -3.46 3.98
C MET A 164 1.60 -4.74 4.39
N ALA A 165 2.24 -5.54 5.24
CA ALA A 165 1.67 -6.78 5.75
C ALA A 165 2.52 -7.36 6.89
N GLY A 166 1.94 -8.28 7.65
CA GLY A 166 2.64 -9.11 8.61
C GLY A 166 3.03 -8.40 9.91
N ASN A 167 3.47 -9.22 10.86
CA ASN A 167 3.93 -8.81 12.19
C ASN A 167 5.04 -9.76 12.67
N ILE A 168 5.91 -9.28 13.55
CA ILE A 168 6.99 -10.04 14.18
C ILE A 168 6.74 -10.17 15.68
N SER A 169 6.72 -9.04 16.39
CA SER A 169 6.54 -8.98 17.84
C SER A 169 5.28 -8.23 18.25
N GLU A 170 4.75 -7.37 17.36
CA GLU A 170 3.45 -6.75 17.54
C GLU A 170 2.31 -7.78 17.54
N ALA A 171 1.27 -7.46 18.30
CA ALA A 171 0.08 -8.30 18.38
C ALA A 171 -0.65 -8.32 17.02
N PRO A 172 -1.08 -9.50 16.54
CA PRO A 172 -1.87 -9.60 15.32
C PRO A 172 -3.21 -8.89 15.45
N ASN A 173 -3.73 -8.35 14.34
CA ASN A 173 -5.01 -7.63 14.29
C ASN A 173 -6.12 -8.40 13.55
N TYR A 174 -5.84 -9.59 13.00
CA TYR A 174 -6.79 -10.40 12.26
C TYR A 174 -6.49 -11.91 12.39
N MET A 175 -7.34 -12.64 13.11
CA MET A 175 -7.31 -14.12 13.22
C MET A 175 -5.92 -14.74 13.53
N GLY A 176 -5.09 -14.05 14.32
CA GLY A 176 -3.73 -14.53 14.66
C GLY A 176 -2.62 -14.04 13.72
N TYR A 177 -2.96 -13.24 12.71
CA TYR A 177 -2.07 -12.59 11.77
C TYR A 177 -2.31 -11.06 11.73
N GLU A 178 -1.46 -10.33 11.03
CA GLU A 178 -1.84 -9.03 10.49
C GLU A 178 -2.86 -9.24 9.34
N PHE A 179 -3.81 -8.32 9.15
CA PHE A 179 -4.94 -8.41 8.21
C PHE A 179 -4.56 -8.82 6.79
N ASN A 180 -3.67 -8.08 6.13
CA ASN A 180 -3.26 -8.36 4.74
C ASN A 180 -2.58 -9.73 4.60
N HIS A 181 -1.77 -10.13 5.60
CA HIS A 181 -1.19 -11.47 5.69
C HIS A 181 -2.29 -12.53 5.88
N GLY A 182 -3.15 -12.36 6.89
CA GLY A 182 -4.14 -13.38 7.28
C GLY A 182 -5.26 -13.60 6.28
N MET A 183 -5.54 -12.62 5.41
CA MET A 183 -6.54 -12.74 4.34
C MET A 183 -6.17 -13.75 3.27
N ASP A 184 -4.87 -13.95 3.00
CA ASP A 184 -4.35 -14.97 2.09
C ASP A 184 -2.92 -15.36 2.48
N THR A 185 -2.80 -16.24 3.48
CA THR A 185 -1.51 -16.67 4.03
C THR A 185 -0.65 -17.40 3.00
N ASP A 186 -1.28 -18.16 2.10
CA ASP A 186 -0.58 -18.90 1.03
C ASP A 186 0.02 -17.92 0.00
N ALA A 187 -0.75 -16.92 -0.42
CA ALA A 187 -0.24 -15.90 -1.35
C ALA A 187 0.78 -14.98 -0.70
N PHE A 188 0.65 -14.68 0.60
CA PHE A 188 1.68 -13.96 1.35
C PHE A 188 3.00 -14.74 1.36
N ALA A 189 2.97 -16.01 1.77
CA ALA A 189 4.14 -16.89 1.81
C ALA A 189 4.76 -17.13 0.41
N ALA A 190 3.96 -17.05 -0.65
CA ALA A 190 4.45 -17.10 -2.03
C ALA A 190 5.14 -15.78 -2.43
N SER A 191 4.53 -14.63 -2.11
CA SER A 191 5.03 -13.30 -2.46
C SER A 191 6.37 -12.97 -1.80
N VAL A 192 6.55 -13.32 -0.52
CA VAL A 192 7.77 -13.02 0.25
C VAL A 192 8.97 -13.92 -0.12
N LYS A 193 8.82 -14.85 -1.07
CA LYS A 193 9.95 -15.58 -1.67
C LYS A 193 10.72 -14.76 -2.69
N TYR A 194 10.12 -13.68 -3.20
CA TYR A 194 10.76 -12.73 -4.11
C TYR A 194 11.50 -11.63 -3.32
N PRO A 195 12.47 -10.93 -3.94
CA PRO A 195 13.11 -9.77 -3.31
C PRO A 195 12.08 -8.70 -2.94
N HIS A 196 11.96 -8.40 -1.66
CA HIS A 196 10.94 -7.50 -1.13
C HIS A 196 11.49 -6.72 0.07
N VAL A 197 10.85 -5.60 0.40
CA VAL A 197 10.84 -5.01 1.74
C VAL A 197 9.41 -4.97 2.26
N ILE A 198 9.26 -4.98 3.57
CA ILE A 198 7.93 -5.05 4.18
C ILE A 198 7.81 -4.13 5.40
N ALA A 199 6.77 -3.28 5.38
CA ALA A 199 6.28 -2.59 6.55
C ALA A 199 5.31 -3.52 7.28
N THR A 200 5.77 -4.02 8.42
CA THR A 200 4.98 -4.86 9.34
C THR A 200 4.27 -3.97 10.36
N LEU A 201 3.37 -4.53 11.19
CA LEU A 201 2.84 -3.81 12.36
C LEU A 201 3.96 -3.23 13.22
N ASP A 202 5.06 -3.96 13.40
CA ASP A 202 6.25 -3.51 14.14
C ASP A 202 6.96 -2.32 13.49
N THR A 203 6.84 -2.16 12.18
CA THR A 203 7.32 -0.98 11.45
C THR A 203 6.40 0.20 11.73
N CYS A 204 5.10 -0.04 11.67
CA CYS A 204 4.07 0.98 11.67
C CYS A 204 3.79 1.57 13.06
N HIS A 205 3.91 0.78 14.12
CA HIS A 205 3.74 1.21 15.52
C HIS A 205 4.97 1.96 16.07
N HIS A 206 5.42 2.96 15.32
CA HIS A 206 6.50 3.85 15.73
C HIS A 206 5.93 5.21 16.20
N PRO A 207 6.44 5.83 17.28
CA PRO A 207 5.90 7.11 17.79
C PRO A 207 5.87 8.25 16.76
N LEU A 208 6.83 8.29 15.83
CA LEU A 208 6.85 9.27 14.73
C LEU A 208 5.85 8.97 13.60
N CYS A 209 5.19 7.82 13.64
CA CYS A 209 4.15 7.41 12.72
C CYS A 209 2.75 7.53 13.33
N ASP A 210 2.62 7.85 14.62
CA ASP A 210 1.33 8.07 15.28
C ASP A 210 0.76 9.44 14.90
N PHE A 211 -0.42 9.46 14.27
CA PHE A 211 -1.12 10.67 13.86
C PHE A 211 -1.85 11.35 15.02
N TYR A 212 -1.99 10.71 16.18
CA TYR A 212 -2.42 11.39 17.39
C TYR A 212 -1.38 12.45 17.79
N GLY A 213 -1.76 13.73 17.65
CA GLY A 213 -0.89 14.86 17.94
C GLY A 213 -0.21 15.49 16.72
N ILE A 214 -0.52 15.02 15.50
CA ILE A 214 -0.16 15.75 14.29
C ILE A 214 -1.15 16.88 14.08
N GLU A 215 -0.63 18.11 13.96
CA GLU A 215 -1.43 19.24 13.53
C GLU A 215 -1.73 19.10 12.03
N ASN A 216 -3.01 18.99 11.69
CA ASN A 216 -3.48 18.83 10.32
C ASN A 216 -4.35 20.03 9.94
N LYS A 217 -3.71 21.03 9.31
CA LYS A 217 -4.33 22.32 8.97
C LYS A 217 -4.81 22.39 7.52
N GLY A 218 -4.23 21.60 6.63
CA GLY A 218 -4.61 21.57 5.22
C GLY A 218 -6.02 21.04 4.97
N ASN A 219 -6.47 21.19 3.73
CA ASN A 219 -7.78 20.70 3.26
C ASN A 219 -7.70 19.90 1.96
N SER A 220 -6.50 19.52 1.53
CA SER A 220 -6.34 18.61 0.39
C SER A 220 -6.95 17.24 0.70
N LEU A 221 -7.12 16.41 -0.33
CA LEU A 221 -7.73 15.09 -0.18
C LEU A 221 -7.01 14.22 0.85
N LEU A 222 -5.67 14.24 0.87
CA LEU A 222 -4.85 13.58 1.89
C LEU A 222 -5.18 14.08 3.29
N HIS A 223 -5.22 15.40 3.50
CA HIS A 223 -5.52 15.98 4.81
C HIS A 223 -6.88 15.51 5.33
N ARG A 224 -7.88 15.46 4.46
CA ARG A 224 -9.23 15.01 4.81
C ARG A 224 -9.27 13.53 5.20
N PHE A 225 -8.61 12.65 4.44
CA PHE A 225 -8.51 11.23 4.81
C PHE A 225 -7.78 11.04 6.14
N CYS A 226 -6.64 11.72 6.35
CA CYS A 226 -5.91 11.65 7.62
C CYS A 226 -6.73 12.16 8.81
N LYS A 227 -7.50 13.26 8.66
CA LYS A 227 -8.42 13.75 9.72
C LYS A 227 -9.45 12.70 10.06
N ARG A 228 -10.11 12.14 9.03
CA ARG A 228 -11.15 11.13 9.24
C ARG A 228 -10.62 9.86 9.89
N PHE A 229 -9.42 9.43 9.51
CA PHE A 229 -8.78 8.26 10.13
C PHE A 229 -8.54 8.48 11.62
N VAL A 230 -8.04 9.65 12.01
CA VAL A 230 -7.84 10.03 13.41
C VAL A 230 -9.16 10.11 14.17
N GLU A 231 -10.22 10.66 13.55
CA GLU A 231 -11.56 10.71 14.14
C GLU A 231 -12.11 9.30 14.43
N LEU A 232 -12.12 8.42 13.43
CA LEU A 232 -12.60 7.04 13.58
C LEU A 232 -11.79 6.24 14.60
N SER A 233 -10.46 6.44 14.63
CA SER A 233 -9.59 5.80 15.64
C SER A 233 -9.97 6.23 17.06
N LYS A 234 -10.32 7.51 17.26
CA LYS A 234 -10.78 8.02 18.57
C LYS A 234 -12.15 7.48 18.93
N GLU A 235 -13.07 7.40 17.98
CA GLU A 235 -14.41 6.81 18.18
C GLU A 235 -14.32 5.34 18.66
N ARG A 236 -13.33 4.59 18.16
CA ARG A 236 -13.03 3.21 18.61
C ARG A 236 -12.21 3.13 19.90
N ASN A 237 -11.77 4.25 20.47
CA ASN A 237 -10.87 4.33 21.62
C ASN A 237 -9.51 3.64 21.40
N GLU A 238 -8.98 3.72 20.18
CA GLU A 238 -7.63 3.25 19.87
C GLU A 238 -6.56 4.07 20.62
N LYS A 239 -5.42 3.43 20.94
CA LYS A 239 -4.31 4.08 21.67
C LYS A 239 -3.46 5.01 20.79
N GLY A 240 -3.55 4.87 19.48
CA GLY A 240 -2.84 5.66 18.48
C GLY A 240 -3.63 5.65 17.16
N ALA A 241 -3.22 6.49 16.21
CA ALA A 241 -3.74 6.47 14.85
C ALA A 241 -2.59 6.25 13.88
N PHE A 242 -2.44 5.03 13.39
CA PHE A 242 -1.37 4.64 12.48
C PHE A 242 -1.94 4.34 11.10
N ILE A 243 -1.60 5.16 10.11
CA ILE A 243 -2.04 4.96 8.72
C ILE A 243 -1.01 4.06 8.04
N TYR A 244 -1.21 2.75 8.12
CA TYR A 244 -0.20 1.74 7.80
C TYR A 244 0.32 1.83 6.37
N ASP A 245 -0.58 1.91 5.41
CA ASP A 245 -0.23 1.94 3.98
C ASP A 245 0.56 3.19 3.59
N LEU A 246 0.22 4.31 4.22
CA LEU A 246 0.94 5.56 4.05
C LEU A 246 2.36 5.47 4.62
N ILE A 247 2.59 4.68 5.69
CA ILE A 247 3.93 4.43 6.25
C ILE A 247 4.74 3.54 5.30
N ALA A 248 4.14 2.48 4.74
CA ALA A 248 4.80 1.64 3.74
C ALA A 248 5.22 2.48 2.51
N LEU A 249 4.33 3.34 2.03
CA LEU A 249 4.57 4.19 0.88
C LEU A 249 5.70 5.22 1.11
N GLN A 250 5.89 5.71 2.34
CA GLN A 250 6.99 6.63 2.68
C GLN A 250 8.38 6.10 2.31
N TYR A 251 8.57 4.77 2.32
CA TYR A 251 9.84 4.15 1.92
C TYR A 251 10.23 4.48 0.47
N LEU A 252 9.27 4.68 -0.44
CA LEU A 252 9.56 5.11 -1.81
C LEU A 252 10.08 6.54 -1.89
N TYR A 253 9.80 7.38 -0.90
CA TYR A 253 10.09 8.81 -0.95
C TYR A 253 11.36 9.18 -0.19
N GLN A 254 11.62 8.47 0.93
CA GLN A 254 12.75 8.67 1.81
C GLN A 254 13.28 7.32 2.33
N PRO A 255 13.83 6.45 1.45
CA PRO A 255 14.33 5.13 1.84
C PRO A 255 15.47 5.19 2.87
N GLU A 256 16.18 6.31 2.99
CA GLU A 256 17.19 6.59 4.01
C GLU A 256 16.63 6.75 5.43
N SER A 257 15.33 7.03 5.55
CA SER A 257 14.63 7.09 6.84
C SER A 257 14.32 5.72 7.42
N PHE A 258 14.65 4.64 6.69
CA PHE A 258 14.45 3.26 7.09
C PHE A 258 15.75 2.47 7.05
N SER A 259 15.90 1.54 7.99
CA SER A 259 16.82 0.41 7.86
C SER A 259 16.05 -0.85 7.50
N ILE A 260 16.75 -1.85 6.96
CA ILE A 260 16.16 -3.12 6.55
C ILE A 260 16.76 -4.22 7.42
N GLU A 261 15.91 -4.95 8.13
CA GLU A 261 16.30 -6.01 9.06
C GLU A 261 15.72 -7.36 8.61
N PRO A 262 16.55 -8.37 8.31
CA PRO A 262 16.05 -9.71 8.01
C PRO A 262 15.52 -10.39 9.28
N LEU A 263 14.22 -10.69 9.30
CA LEU A 263 13.53 -11.36 10.41
C LEU A 263 12.73 -12.57 9.89
N THR A 264 12.18 -13.34 10.81
CA THR A 264 11.35 -14.51 10.48
C THR A 264 10.04 -14.40 11.24
N ASP A 265 8.92 -14.57 10.54
CA ASP A 265 7.58 -14.54 11.14
C ASP A 265 7.22 -15.88 11.81
N GLN A 266 5.99 -15.97 12.31
CA GLN A 266 5.50 -17.17 13.01
C GLN A 266 5.41 -18.43 12.13
N ASP A 267 5.31 -18.28 10.81
CA ASP A 267 5.18 -19.38 9.85
C ASP A 267 6.52 -19.75 9.18
N GLY A 268 7.61 -19.09 9.61
CA GLY A 268 8.96 -19.36 9.09
C GLY A 268 9.29 -18.60 7.80
N ASN A 269 8.48 -17.63 7.39
CA ASN A 269 8.78 -16.78 6.24
C ASN A 269 9.92 -15.82 6.59
N ARG A 270 10.91 -15.70 5.69
CA ARG A 270 12.01 -14.74 5.87
C ARG A 270 11.60 -13.39 5.29
N LEU A 271 11.45 -12.40 6.17
CA LEU A 271 11.01 -11.05 5.85
C LEU A 271 12.18 -10.07 5.89
N HIS A 272 12.20 -9.09 4.98
CA HIS A 272 13.12 -7.94 5.03
C HIS A 272 12.37 -6.73 5.59
N VAL A 273 12.27 -6.69 6.92
CA VAL A 273 11.40 -5.76 7.64
C VAL A 273 11.99 -4.36 7.65
N LEU A 274 11.17 -3.38 7.30
CA LEU A 274 11.51 -1.97 7.41
C LEU A 274 11.52 -1.56 8.89
N ARG A 275 12.57 -0.87 9.31
CA ARG A 275 12.67 -0.27 10.64
C ARG A 275 12.82 1.23 10.51
N TYR A 276 11.89 1.97 11.08
CA TYR A 276 11.91 3.43 11.07
C TYR A 276 13.12 3.92 11.88
N ILE A 277 14.05 4.63 11.24
CA ILE A 277 15.26 5.20 11.88
C ILE A 277 15.33 6.72 11.75
N ALA A 278 14.30 7.33 11.14
CA ALA A 278 14.24 8.77 10.98
C ALA A 278 14.18 9.47 12.35
N LYS A 279 14.85 10.63 12.44
CA LYS A 279 14.86 11.46 13.65
C LYS A 279 13.64 12.39 13.75
N GLN A 280 12.91 12.54 12.66
CA GLN A 280 11.74 13.40 12.53
C GLN A 280 10.69 12.72 11.65
N ARG A 281 9.46 13.25 11.66
CA ARG A 281 8.38 12.74 10.81
C ARG A 281 8.69 13.02 9.35
N ILE A 282 8.38 12.06 8.47
CA ILE A 282 8.54 12.19 7.02
C ILE A 282 7.40 13.01 6.42
N ILE A 283 6.16 12.75 6.87
CA ILE A 283 4.97 13.44 6.38
C ILE A 283 4.69 14.67 7.24
N SER A 284 4.53 15.81 6.58
CA SER A 284 3.98 17.03 7.16
C SER A 284 2.56 17.26 6.66
N LEU A 285 1.64 17.58 7.58
CA LEU A 285 0.24 17.94 7.30
C LEU A 285 -0.06 19.39 7.70
N SER A 286 0.99 20.20 7.83
CA SER A 286 0.90 21.58 8.31
C SER A 286 0.41 22.58 7.26
N GLU A 287 0.47 22.22 5.97
CA GLU A 287 0.13 23.07 4.81
C GLU A 287 -0.70 22.32 3.77
#